data_AF-A0A7C5DLT7-F1
#
_entry.id   AF-A0A7C5DLT7-F1
#
_cell.length_a   1.000
_cell.length_b   1.000
_cell.length_c   1.000
_cell.angle_alpha   90.00
_cell.angle_beta   90.00
_cell.angle_gamma   90.00
#
_symmetry.space_group_name_H-M   'P 1'
#
loop_
_entity.id
_entity.type
_entity.pdbx_description
1 polymer ?
#
loop_
_entity_poly.entity_id
_entity_poly.type
_entity_poly.pdbx_seq_one_letter_code
_entity_poly.pdbx_strand_id
1 'polypeptide(L)'
;MNNLTKIGFTIFLFCFSLVFANNERGLTTKPFAEENSYIAGTARTYTPPAEETKKNKRDTAFNRDEWELIDSLDVNTMILEGKYAGVYFDNMNPTFVKASNHDELIPESKAALEKAPAWMRADLEAILSQLSTTNQQIWAGLINDAYDPYIDEIAFSIAHSSVAYLEEDYVYPELFIENAHLIYDIDGDLNYVEVIDYGTSYNDENYYSTTRYWKEDTHGILQQIEVPRDIYYWYVVHPKI
;
A
#
# COMPACT_ATOMS: atom_id res chain seq x y z
N MET A 1 38.51 -30.92 50.48
CA MET A 1 37.80 -32.07 51.09
C MET A 1 36.40 -32.09 50.50
N ASN A 2 36.25 -32.70 49.32
CA ASN A 2 35.72 -34.07 49.11
C ASN A 2 34.18 -34.07 49.12
N ASN A 3 33.41 -34.47 48.10
CA ASN A 3 33.73 -35.23 46.88
C ASN A 3 32.67 -34.99 45.78
N LEU A 4 33.15 -35.08 44.54
CA LEU A 4 32.43 -35.40 43.29
C LEU A 4 31.59 -36.70 43.37
N THR A 5 30.79 -36.91 42.30
CA THR A 5 30.11 -38.15 41.78
C THR A 5 28.62 -38.21 42.09
N LYS A 6 27.65 -38.41 41.17
CA LYS A 6 27.52 -38.90 39.78
C LYS A 6 26.26 -38.22 39.17
N ILE A 7 26.29 -37.60 37.99
CA ILE A 7 25.86 -38.15 36.67
C ILE A 7 24.65 -39.10 36.75
N GLY A 8 23.50 -38.61 36.27
CA GLY A 8 22.27 -39.37 36.10
C GLY A 8 21.28 -38.61 35.20
N PHE A 9 21.49 -38.73 33.90
CA PHE A 9 20.64 -38.23 32.81
C PHE A 9 19.27 -38.94 32.88
N THR A 10 18.15 -38.22 32.98
CA THR A 10 16.83 -38.82 32.70
C THR A 10 15.90 -37.79 32.05
N ILE A 11 15.88 -37.86 30.72
CA ILE A 11 14.90 -37.24 29.84
C ILE A 11 13.55 -37.90 30.13
N PHE A 12 12.56 -37.13 30.58
CA PHE A 12 11.18 -37.60 30.67
C PHE A 12 10.50 -37.41 29.31
N LEU A 13 10.66 -38.40 28.44
CA LEU A 13 10.03 -38.46 27.13
C LEU A 13 8.57 -38.93 27.33
N PHE A 14 7.61 -38.02 27.20
CA PHE A 14 6.19 -38.38 27.18
C PHE A 14 5.86 -38.99 25.82
N CYS A 15 5.81 -40.32 25.76
CA CYS A 15 5.33 -41.07 24.60
C CYS A 15 3.81 -40.83 24.44
N PHE A 16 3.44 -39.80 23.67
CA PHE A 16 2.09 -39.71 23.12
C PHE A 16 2.03 -40.63 21.90
N SER A 17 1.43 -41.81 22.08
CA SER A 17 1.17 -42.75 21.01
C SER A 17 0.29 -42.11 19.95
N LEU A 18 0.82 -42.04 18.73
CA LEU A 18 0.10 -41.77 17.50
C LEU A 18 -1.07 -42.74 17.35
N VAL A 19 -2.29 -42.25 17.55
CA VAL A 19 -3.48 -42.82 16.92
C VAL A 19 -3.88 -41.84 15.83
N PHE A 20 -3.34 -42.08 14.63
CA PHE A 20 -3.90 -41.55 13.40
C PHE A 20 -5.30 -42.15 13.23
N ALA A 21 -6.33 -41.41 13.64
CA ALA A 21 -7.67 -41.62 13.13
C ALA A 21 -7.83 -40.71 11.92
N ASN A 22 -7.68 -41.33 10.74
CA ASN A 22 -8.10 -40.80 9.45
C ASN A 22 -9.51 -40.20 9.56
N ASN A 23 -9.60 -38.88 9.59
CA ASN A 23 -10.81 -38.18 9.23
C ASN A 23 -10.45 -37.27 8.06
N GLU A 24 -10.87 -37.69 6.87
CA GLU A 24 -10.82 -36.87 5.67
C GLU A 24 -11.51 -35.54 5.97
N ARG A 25 -10.74 -34.46 5.89
CA ARG A 25 -11.25 -33.09 5.98
C ARG A 25 -11.95 -32.78 4.66
N GLY A 26 -13.25 -32.48 4.74
CA GLY A 26 -13.95 -31.69 3.72
C GLY A 26 -15.07 -32.42 2.97
N LEU A 27 -16.23 -32.57 3.60
CA LEU A 27 -17.58 -32.54 2.98
C LEU A 27 -18.62 -32.83 4.10
N THR A 28 -19.61 -31.96 4.27
CA THR A 28 -20.63 -32.01 5.36
C THR A 28 -21.80 -32.95 5.09
N THR A 29 -21.62 -34.01 4.31
CA THR A 29 -22.69 -34.99 4.06
C THR A 29 -22.25 -36.36 4.53
N LYS A 30 -22.91 -36.88 5.58
CA LYS A 30 -22.82 -38.29 5.92
C LYS A 30 -23.45 -39.10 4.78
N PRO A 31 -22.79 -40.16 4.26
CA PRO A 31 -23.40 -41.04 3.27
C PRO A 31 -24.62 -41.73 3.89
N PHE A 32 -25.72 -41.79 3.14
CA PHE A 32 -26.93 -42.49 3.55
C PHE A 32 -26.65 -44.00 3.59
N ALA A 33 -27.14 -44.69 4.62
CA ALA A 33 -27.06 -46.13 4.72
C ALA A 33 -27.94 -46.76 3.63
N GLU A 34 -27.38 -47.69 2.85
CA GLU A 34 -28.11 -48.44 1.84
C GLU A 34 -29.12 -49.38 2.52
N GLU A 35 -30.37 -48.93 2.65
CA GLU A 35 -31.49 -49.85 2.86
C GLU A 35 -31.77 -50.57 1.53
N ASN A 36 -31.51 -51.88 1.49
CA ASN A 36 -31.93 -52.79 0.43
C ASN A 36 -33.46 -52.80 0.31
N SER A 37 -34.00 -51.79 -0.35
CA SER A 37 -35.39 -51.67 -0.72
C SER A 37 -35.50 -51.92 -2.22
N TYR A 38 -36.14 -53.03 -2.59
CA TYR A 38 -36.45 -53.31 -3.99
C TYR A 38 -37.49 -52.28 -4.46
N ILE A 39 -37.06 -51.33 -5.27
CA ILE A 39 -37.96 -50.35 -5.90
C ILE A 39 -38.62 -51.03 -7.10
N ALA A 40 -39.82 -51.56 -6.91
CA ALA A 40 -40.67 -52.03 -8.00
C ALA A 40 -41.73 -50.97 -8.33
N GLY A 41 -41.62 -50.36 -9.51
CA GLY A 41 -42.62 -49.45 -10.06
C GLY A 41 -42.00 -48.42 -11.01
N THR A 42 -42.60 -48.24 -12.19
CA THR A 42 -42.30 -47.08 -13.04
C THR A 42 -42.88 -45.82 -12.39
N ALA A 43 -42.04 -44.83 -12.12
CA ALA A 43 -42.47 -43.53 -11.65
C ALA A 43 -43.52 -42.95 -12.60
N ARG A 44 -44.62 -42.43 -12.05
CA ARG A 44 -45.62 -41.72 -12.85
C ARG A 44 -44.96 -40.44 -13.39
N THR A 45 -45.10 -40.19 -14.68
CA THR A 45 -44.67 -38.92 -15.27
C THR A 45 -45.43 -37.78 -14.60
N TYR A 46 -44.74 -37.03 -13.76
CA TYR A 46 -45.26 -35.80 -13.18
C TYR A 46 -45.02 -34.68 -14.17
N THR A 47 -46.09 -34.21 -14.80
CA THR A 47 -46.06 -32.94 -15.52
C THR A 47 -46.43 -31.87 -14.50
N PRO A 48 -45.49 -31.02 -14.04
CA PRO A 48 -45.86 -29.94 -13.15
C PRO A 48 -46.92 -29.08 -13.84
N PRO A 49 -47.99 -28.65 -13.14
CA PRO A 49 -48.81 -27.58 -13.67
C PRO A 49 -47.86 -26.42 -13.95
N ALA A 50 -47.93 -25.85 -15.16
CA ALA A 50 -47.22 -24.63 -15.45
C ALA A 50 -47.73 -23.60 -14.45
N GLU A 51 -46.95 -23.34 -13.40
CA GLU A 51 -47.16 -22.15 -12.61
C GLU A 51 -47.08 -21.02 -13.61
N GLU A 52 -48.18 -20.27 -13.76
CA GLU A 52 -48.08 -18.95 -14.33
C GLU A 52 -46.97 -18.28 -13.55
N THR A 53 -45.84 -18.06 -14.23
CA THR A 53 -44.72 -17.32 -13.67
C THR A 53 -45.36 -16.11 -13.04
N LYS A 54 -45.39 -16.04 -11.70
CA LYS A 54 -45.71 -14.80 -11.02
C LYS A 54 -44.77 -13.84 -11.68
N LYS A 55 -45.31 -12.94 -12.51
CA LYS A 55 -44.54 -11.84 -13.05
C LYS A 55 -44.07 -11.15 -11.79
N ASN A 56 -42.83 -11.45 -11.38
CA ASN A 56 -42.10 -10.57 -10.52
C ASN A 56 -42.16 -9.28 -11.31
N LYS A 57 -43.06 -8.38 -10.90
CA LYS A 57 -42.81 -6.96 -11.04
C LYS A 57 -41.51 -6.78 -10.27
N ARG A 58 -40.40 -7.07 -10.93
CA ARG A 58 -39.18 -6.33 -10.67
C ARG A 58 -39.66 -4.91 -10.86
N ASP A 59 -39.65 -4.17 -9.77
CA ASP A 59 -39.93 -2.74 -9.82
C ASP A 59 -39.18 -2.19 -11.04
N THR A 60 -39.93 -1.37 -11.77
CA THR A 60 -39.52 -0.64 -12.98
C THR A 60 -38.02 -0.41 -13.02
N ALA A 61 -37.42 -0.77 -14.16
CA ALA A 61 -36.01 -0.58 -14.47
C ALA A 61 -35.45 0.63 -13.71
N PHE A 62 -34.54 0.39 -12.76
CA PHE A 62 -33.84 1.43 -12.03
C PHE A 62 -33.30 2.43 -13.05
N ASN A 63 -33.93 3.60 -13.17
CA ASN A 63 -33.55 4.61 -14.16
C ASN A 63 -32.31 5.34 -13.64
N ARG A 64 -31.13 4.85 -14.01
CA ARG A 64 -29.85 5.50 -13.64
C ARG A 64 -29.69 6.87 -14.31
N ASP A 65 -30.50 7.19 -15.32
CA ASP A 65 -30.45 8.48 -16.03
C ASP A 65 -31.05 9.64 -15.20
N GLU A 66 -31.71 9.34 -14.07
CA GLU A 66 -32.25 10.33 -13.12
C GLU A 66 -31.37 10.52 -11.87
N TRP A 67 -30.19 9.89 -11.81
CA TRP A 67 -29.31 10.02 -10.65
C TRP A 67 -28.49 11.31 -10.73
N GLU A 68 -28.63 12.15 -9.71
CA GLU A 68 -27.76 13.30 -9.49
C GLU A 68 -26.61 12.90 -8.55
N LEU A 69 -25.39 13.31 -8.87
CA LEU A 69 -24.24 13.11 -7.99
C LEU A 69 -24.40 14.01 -6.76
N ILE A 70 -24.68 13.40 -5.61
CA ILE A 70 -24.84 14.11 -4.34
C ILE A 70 -23.48 14.48 -3.74
N ASP A 71 -22.55 13.52 -3.74
CA ASP A 71 -21.21 13.71 -3.19
C ASP A 71 -20.22 12.68 -3.77
N SER A 72 -18.94 12.99 -3.73
CA SER A 72 -17.84 12.13 -4.15
C SER A 72 -16.63 12.36 -3.25
N LEU A 73 -15.99 11.27 -2.82
CA LEU A 73 -14.83 11.32 -1.95
C LEU A 73 -13.76 10.36 -2.47
N ASP A 74 -12.56 10.88 -2.69
CA ASP A 74 -11.38 10.07 -2.99
C ASP A 74 -10.54 9.86 -1.71
N VAL A 75 -10.07 8.63 -1.54
CA VAL A 75 -9.26 8.20 -0.40
C VAL A 75 -8.09 7.39 -0.91
N ASN A 76 -6.94 8.05 -0.97
CA ASN A 76 -5.65 7.42 -1.20
C ASN A 76 -4.82 7.55 0.09
N THR A 77 -4.74 6.47 0.88
CA THR A 77 -4.00 6.45 2.14
C THR A 77 -3.50 5.03 2.41
N MET A 78 -2.35 4.91 3.06
CA MET A 78 -1.79 3.62 3.45
C MET A 78 -2.37 3.18 4.80
N ILE A 79 -2.89 1.96 4.89
CA ILE A 79 -3.40 1.42 6.15
C ILE A 79 -2.24 0.81 6.94
N LEU A 80 -1.86 1.47 8.03
CA LEU A 80 -0.82 1.01 8.94
C LEU A 80 -1.28 -0.21 9.77
N GLU A 81 -0.31 -0.96 10.30
CA GLU A 81 -0.60 -2.14 11.12
C GLU A 81 -1.45 -1.77 12.35
N GLY A 82 -2.55 -2.51 12.55
CA GLY A 82 -3.47 -2.27 13.66
C GLY A 82 -4.33 -0.99 13.53
N LYS A 83 -4.21 -0.26 12.42
CA LYS A 83 -5.04 0.91 12.11
C LYS A 83 -6.15 0.55 11.12
N TYR A 84 -7.13 1.45 10.98
CA TYR A 84 -8.21 1.37 10.01
C TYR A 84 -8.40 2.71 9.31
N ALA A 85 -8.82 2.63 8.05
CA ALA A 85 -9.36 3.74 7.28
C ALA A 85 -10.65 3.27 6.63
N GLY A 86 -11.67 4.12 6.62
CA GLY A 86 -12.97 3.84 6.05
C GLY A 86 -13.71 5.11 5.71
N VAL A 87 -14.81 4.95 4.98
CA VAL A 87 -15.72 6.03 4.64
C VAL A 87 -17.10 5.60 5.09
N TYR A 88 -17.83 6.51 5.73
CA TYR A 88 -19.25 6.34 5.98
C TYR A 88 -20.01 7.54 5.43
N PHE A 89 -21.27 7.32 5.09
CA PHE A 89 -22.16 8.38 4.64
C PHE A 89 -22.92 8.94 5.84
N ASP A 90 -22.80 10.25 6.10
CA ASP A 90 -23.58 10.94 7.12
C ASP A 90 -24.98 11.23 6.57
N ASN A 91 -26.00 10.57 7.11
CA ASN A 91 -27.38 10.79 6.69
C ASN A 91 -27.94 12.14 7.17
N MET A 92 -27.33 12.76 8.19
CA MET A 92 -27.78 14.06 8.71
C MET A 92 -27.25 15.21 7.86
N ASN A 93 -26.02 15.09 7.36
CA ASN A 93 -25.41 16.00 6.40
C ASN A 93 -24.99 15.15 5.21
N PRO A 94 -25.76 15.10 4.10
CA PRO A 94 -25.63 14.10 3.03
C PRO A 94 -24.29 14.18 2.31
N THR A 95 -23.26 13.67 2.97
CA THR A 95 -21.84 13.84 2.67
C THR A 95 -21.08 12.61 3.15
N PHE A 96 -20.00 12.28 2.45
CA PHE A 96 -19.08 11.22 2.85
C PHE A 96 -18.07 11.75 3.86
N VAL A 97 -17.92 11.02 4.96
CA VAL A 97 -16.97 11.35 6.03
C VAL A 97 -15.91 10.26 6.13
N LYS A 98 -14.64 10.67 6.18
CA LYS A 98 -13.50 9.76 6.43
C LYS A 98 -13.51 9.38 7.91
N ALA A 99 -13.47 8.07 8.19
CA ALA A 99 -13.26 7.52 9.51
C ALA A 99 -11.92 6.79 9.54
N SER A 100 -10.97 7.28 10.34
CA SER A 100 -9.68 6.61 10.53
C SER A 100 -9.23 6.75 11.99
N ASN A 101 -8.36 5.86 12.44
CA ASN A 101 -7.61 5.99 13.69
C ASN A 101 -6.11 6.22 13.44
N HIS A 102 -5.76 6.71 12.26
CA HIS A 102 -4.40 7.17 11.98
C HIS A 102 -4.06 8.33 12.91
N ASP A 103 -2.77 8.46 13.20
CA ASP A 103 -2.28 9.52 14.07
C ASP A 103 -2.41 10.87 13.34
N GLU A 104 -2.66 11.94 14.10
CA GLU A 104 -3.03 13.23 13.53
C GLU A 104 -1.80 13.99 12.99
N LEU A 105 -1.93 14.48 11.75
CA LEU A 105 -0.94 15.35 11.13
C LEU A 105 -1.10 16.81 11.57
N ILE A 106 0.02 17.44 11.90
CA ILE A 106 0.08 18.88 12.11
C ILE A 106 -0.18 19.65 10.79
N PRO A 107 -0.62 20.92 10.87
CA PRO A 107 -0.86 21.74 9.68
C PRO A 107 0.33 21.80 8.71
N GLU A 108 1.56 21.86 9.23
CA GLU A 108 2.79 21.92 8.46
C GLU A 108 3.02 20.63 7.67
N SER A 109 2.71 19.46 8.25
CA SER A 109 2.76 18.17 7.56
C SER A 109 1.70 18.07 6.46
N LYS A 110 0.51 18.64 6.68
CA LYS A 110 -0.52 18.72 5.63
C LYS A 110 -0.07 19.61 4.48
N ALA A 111 0.58 20.75 4.76
CA ALA A 111 1.15 21.61 3.73
C ALA A 111 2.26 20.89 2.94
N ALA A 112 3.12 20.12 3.61
CA ALA A 112 4.16 19.33 2.96
C ALA A 112 3.57 18.25 2.04
N LEU A 113 2.48 17.59 2.45
CA LEU A 113 1.77 16.62 1.63
C LEU A 113 1.20 17.26 0.36
N GLU A 114 0.56 18.43 0.48
CA GLU A 114 0.01 19.13 -0.70
C GLU A 114 1.09 19.61 -1.66
N LYS A 115 2.29 19.88 -1.14
CA LYS A 115 3.43 20.28 -1.97
C LYS A 115 4.08 19.09 -2.66
N ALA A 116 4.09 17.92 -2.03
CA ALA A 116 4.68 16.70 -2.59
C ALA A 116 3.86 16.12 -3.78
N PRO A 117 4.49 15.33 -4.67
CA PRO A 117 3.78 14.69 -5.76
C PRO A 117 2.70 13.72 -5.28
N ALA A 118 1.52 13.74 -5.91
CA ALA A 118 0.35 12.95 -5.53
C ALA A 118 0.62 11.44 -5.47
N TRP A 119 1.52 10.94 -6.32
CA TRP A 119 1.89 9.53 -6.37
C TRP A 119 2.66 9.02 -5.13
N MET A 120 3.22 9.89 -4.28
CA MET A 120 3.92 9.50 -3.04
C MET A 120 3.23 9.99 -1.75
N ARG A 121 2.15 10.79 -1.85
CA ARG A 121 1.51 11.41 -0.68
C ARG A 121 1.02 10.39 0.35
N ALA A 122 0.52 9.24 -0.10
CA ALA A 122 0.03 8.19 0.81
C ALA A 122 1.18 7.61 1.66
N ASP A 123 2.36 7.39 1.07
CA ASP A 123 3.54 6.89 1.76
C ASP A 123 4.10 7.97 2.73
N LEU A 124 4.14 9.23 2.27
CA LEU A 124 4.58 10.35 3.11
C LEU A 124 3.64 10.59 4.30
N GLU A 125 2.31 10.50 4.10
CA GLU A 125 1.30 10.59 5.16
C GLU A 125 1.50 9.50 6.19
N ALA A 126 1.73 8.27 5.73
CA ALA A 126 1.95 7.10 6.57
C ALA A 126 3.18 7.29 7.45
N ILE A 127 4.29 7.81 6.91
CA ILE A 127 5.49 8.09 7.69
C ILE A 127 5.27 9.24 8.67
N LEU A 128 4.83 10.42 8.19
CA LEU A 128 4.70 11.61 9.03
C LEU A 128 3.72 11.41 10.20
N SER A 129 2.62 10.69 9.97
CA SER A 129 1.64 10.42 11.04
C SER A 129 2.24 9.61 12.20
N GLN A 130 3.22 8.74 11.94
CA GLN A 130 3.88 7.95 12.98
C GLN A 130 4.93 8.73 13.77
N LEU A 131 5.27 9.96 13.37
CA LEU A 131 6.28 10.77 14.03
C LEU A 131 5.68 11.62 15.15
N SER A 132 6.52 11.93 16.13
CA SER A 132 6.22 12.94 17.15
C SER A 132 5.98 14.30 16.50
N THR A 133 5.19 15.16 17.16
CA THR A 133 4.89 16.51 16.66
C THR A 133 6.16 17.32 16.35
N THR A 134 7.22 17.15 17.14
CA THR A 134 8.51 17.81 16.92
C THR A 134 9.17 17.34 15.63
N ASN A 135 9.21 16.03 15.38
CA ASN A 135 9.81 15.50 14.17
C ASN A 135 8.93 15.75 12.94
N GLN A 136 7.60 15.69 13.07
CA GLN A 136 6.69 16.16 12.01
C GLN A 136 7.02 17.58 11.56
N GLN A 137 7.29 18.49 12.51
CA GLN A 137 7.66 19.87 12.18
C GLN A 137 8.98 19.95 11.41
N ILE A 138 10.00 19.19 11.83
CA ILE A 138 11.32 19.18 11.19
C ILE A 138 11.20 18.68 9.75
N TRP A 139 10.63 17.49 9.55
CA TRP A 139 10.58 16.83 8.25
C TRP A 139 9.63 17.53 7.28
N ALA A 140 8.47 18.00 7.76
CA ALA A 140 7.57 18.81 6.94
C ALA A 140 8.20 20.16 6.58
N GLY A 141 8.99 20.76 7.49
CA GLY A 141 9.74 21.99 7.25
C GLY A 141 10.66 21.87 6.04
N LEU A 142 11.44 20.78 5.95
CA LEU A 142 12.34 20.55 4.81
C LEU A 142 11.60 20.57 3.47
N ILE A 143 10.47 19.88 3.37
CA ILE A 143 9.67 19.83 2.14
C ILE A 143 9.06 21.19 1.83
N ASN A 144 8.50 21.86 2.85
CA ASN A 144 7.87 23.17 2.70
C ASN A 144 8.87 24.27 2.29
N ASP A 145 10.11 24.19 2.77
CA ASP A 145 11.17 25.16 2.47
C ASP A 145 11.94 24.84 1.18
N ALA A 146 11.87 23.60 0.69
CA ALA A 146 12.47 23.19 -0.58
C ALA A 146 11.88 23.95 -1.78
N TYR A 147 12.56 23.93 -2.92
CA TYR A 147 12.10 24.52 -4.17
C TYR A 147 12.33 23.53 -5.31
N ASP A 148 11.55 23.64 -6.40
CA ASP A 148 11.77 22.82 -7.59
C ASP A 148 13.21 23.04 -8.11
N PRO A 149 13.94 21.98 -8.50
CA PRO A 149 13.41 20.64 -8.78
C PRO A 149 13.57 19.62 -7.65
N TYR A 150 13.92 20.02 -6.41
CA TYR A 150 14.37 19.08 -5.38
C TYR A 150 13.28 18.48 -4.48
N ILE A 151 12.03 18.93 -4.64
CA ILE A 151 10.97 18.70 -3.65
C ILE A 151 10.62 17.20 -3.60
N ASP A 152 10.52 16.57 -4.75
CA ASP A 152 10.18 15.16 -4.90
C ASP A 152 11.30 14.24 -4.40
N GLU A 153 12.59 14.53 -4.62
CA GLU A 153 13.67 13.72 -4.04
C GLU A 153 13.69 13.77 -2.52
N ILE A 154 13.52 14.96 -1.94
CA ILE A 154 13.46 15.16 -0.49
C ILE A 154 12.24 14.43 0.08
N ALA A 155 11.06 14.66 -0.50
CA ALA A 155 9.81 14.04 -0.06
C ALA A 155 9.87 12.51 -0.20
N PHE A 156 10.40 11.98 -1.30
CA PHE A 156 10.56 10.55 -1.52
C PHE A 156 11.49 9.93 -0.49
N SER A 157 12.63 10.57 -0.23
CA SER A 157 13.61 10.07 0.73
C SER A 157 13.04 10.03 2.15
N ILE A 158 12.27 11.04 2.56
CA ILE A 158 11.57 11.06 3.86
C ILE A 158 10.50 9.97 3.91
N ALA A 159 9.65 9.86 2.88
CA ALA A 159 8.57 8.88 2.80
C ALA A 159 9.04 7.42 2.82
N HIS A 160 10.29 7.16 2.45
CA HIS A 160 10.87 5.81 2.42
C HIS A 160 11.95 5.57 3.47
N SER A 161 12.19 6.54 4.35
CA SER A 161 13.05 6.37 5.53
C SER A 161 12.27 5.72 6.68
N SER A 162 12.98 4.95 7.51
CA SER A 162 12.33 4.31 8.66
C SER A 162 11.93 5.33 9.72
N VAL A 163 10.75 5.16 10.31
CA VAL A 163 10.29 5.94 11.48
C VAL A 163 11.33 5.96 12.60
N ALA A 164 11.99 4.82 12.87
CA ALA A 164 13.04 4.73 13.87
C ALA A 164 14.14 5.77 13.62
N TYR A 165 14.72 5.79 12.41
CA TYR A 165 15.74 6.78 12.03
C TYR A 165 15.25 8.23 12.10
N LEU A 166 14.02 8.50 11.65
CA LEU A 166 13.44 9.84 11.63
C LEU A 166 13.07 10.37 13.03
N GLU A 167 12.96 9.48 14.01
CA GLU A 167 12.72 9.79 15.43
C GLU A 167 14.01 9.94 16.25
N GLU A 168 15.18 9.55 15.72
CA GLU A 168 16.44 9.63 16.46
C GLU A 168 16.90 11.08 16.68
N ASP A 169 17.39 11.39 17.88
CA ASP A 169 17.91 12.72 18.24
C ASP A 169 19.16 13.15 17.45
N TYR A 170 19.88 12.19 16.86
CA TYR A 170 21.14 12.42 16.13
C TYR A 170 20.97 12.34 14.61
N VAL A 171 19.73 12.35 14.12
CA VAL A 171 19.45 12.44 12.70
C VAL A 171 19.93 13.79 12.16
N TYR A 172 20.41 13.81 10.91
CA TYR A 172 20.85 15.03 10.22
C TYR A 172 19.86 15.35 9.08
N PRO A 173 18.85 16.20 9.31
CA PRO A 173 17.87 16.58 8.29
C PRO A 173 18.49 17.14 7.01
N GLU A 174 19.59 17.88 7.14
CA GLU A 174 20.30 18.51 6.03
C GLU A 174 20.79 17.49 5.00
N LEU A 175 21.05 16.24 5.41
CA LEU A 175 21.49 15.18 4.51
C LEU A 175 20.48 14.92 3.37
N PHE A 176 19.18 15.09 3.63
CA PHE A 176 18.15 14.90 2.61
C PHE A 176 18.20 16.00 1.55
N ILE A 177 18.49 17.23 1.97
CA ILE A 177 18.66 18.37 1.05
C ILE A 177 19.96 18.22 0.27
N GLU A 178 21.07 17.92 0.97
CA GLU A 178 22.38 17.75 0.36
C GLU A 178 22.36 16.63 -0.68
N ASN A 179 21.73 15.49 -0.38
CA ASN A 179 21.59 14.40 -1.34
C ASN A 179 20.80 14.83 -2.59
N ALA A 180 19.68 15.55 -2.43
CA ALA A 180 18.91 16.04 -3.57
C ALA A 180 19.73 17.02 -4.43
N HIS A 181 20.42 17.99 -3.82
CA HIS A 181 21.28 18.92 -4.55
C HIS A 181 22.44 18.20 -5.26
N LEU A 182 23.07 17.23 -4.61
CA LEU A 182 24.20 16.50 -5.18
C LEU A 182 23.83 15.73 -6.46
N ILE A 183 22.59 15.26 -6.60
CA ILE A 183 22.12 14.62 -7.84
C ILE A 183 22.25 15.58 -9.02
N TYR A 184 21.79 16.82 -8.86
CA TYR A 184 21.83 17.85 -9.91
C TYR A 184 23.21 18.46 -10.10
N ASP A 185 24.00 18.58 -9.03
CA ASP A 185 25.39 19.01 -9.14
C ASP A 185 26.22 18.02 -9.96
N ILE A 186 26.05 16.71 -9.70
CA ILE A 186 26.74 15.64 -10.42
C ILE A 186 26.23 15.53 -11.86
N ASP A 187 24.94 15.77 -12.11
CA ASP A 187 24.37 15.77 -13.45
C ASP A 187 25.16 16.66 -14.42
N GLY A 188 25.53 17.87 -13.97
CA GLY A 188 26.34 18.81 -14.76
C GLY A 188 27.76 18.32 -15.09
N ASP A 189 28.28 17.35 -14.35
CA ASP A 189 29.62 16.78 -14.54
C ASP A 189 29.61 15.53 -15.45
N LEU A 190 28.47 14.89 -15.65
CA LEU A 190 28.35 13.62 -16.38
C LEU A 190 27.88 13.84 -17.83
N ASN A 191 28.75 13.60 -18.81
CA ASN A 191 28.41 13.79 -20.23
C ASN A 191 27.53 12.68 -20.86
N TYR A 192 27.21 11.61 -20.12
CA TYR A 192 26.57 10.41 -20.66
C TYR A 192 25.15 10.16 -20.13
N VAL A 193 24.75 10.88 -19.08
CA VAL A 193 23.44 10.82 -18.45
C VAL A 193 23.01 12.24 -18.12
N GLU A 194 21.71 12.51 -18.20
CA GLU A 194 21.12 13.79 -17.79
C GLU A 194 19.91 13.53 -16.87
N VAL A 195 19.67 14.39 -15.89
CA VAL A 195 18.43 14.44 -15.10
C VAL A 195 17.38 15.22 -15.87
N ILE A 196 16.15 14.71 -15.88
CA ILE A 196 15.00 15.30 -16.58
C ILE A 196 13.84 15.40 -15.61
N ASP A 197 13.31 16.60 -15.50
CA ASP A 197 12.15 16.92 -14.67
C ASP A 197 10.88 17.03 -15.51
N TYR A 198 9.79 16.43 -15.04
CA TYR A 198 8.46 16.54 -15.63
C TYR A 198 7.54 17.25 -14.66
N GLY A 199 6.99 18.40 -15.08
CA GLY A 199 6.12 19.21 -14.24
C GLY A 199 6.88 19.96 -13.14
N THR A 200 6.15 20.67 -12.30
CA THR A 200 6.63 21.33 -11.08
C THR A 200 5.55 21.31 -10.01
N SER A 201 5.94 21.56 -8.77
CA SER A 201 5.03 21.68 -7.63
C SER A 201 3.90 22.72 -7.81
N TYR A 202 4.03 23.65 -8.77
CA TYR A 202 3.04 24.68 -9.07
C TYR A 202 2.08 24.34 -10.21
N ASN A 203 2.45 23.46 -11.13
CA ASN A 203 1.72 23.27 -12.40
C ASN A 203 1.22 21.84 -12.64
N ASP A 204 1.74 20.86 -11.92
CA ASP A 204 1.40 19.45 -12.07
C ASP A 204 1.43 18.79 -10.69
N GLU A 205 0.35 18.14 -10.27
CA GLU A 205 0.32 17.41 -9.00
C GLU A 205 1.12 16.11 -9.05
N ASN A 206 1.44 15.60 -10.25
CA ASN A 206 2.18 14.35 -10.44
C ASN A 206 3.57 14.58 -11.00
N TYR A 207 4.18 15.74 -10.71
CA TYR A 207 5.55 16.02 -11.11
C TYR A 207 6.54 14.96 -10.60
N TYR A 208 7.60 14.74 -11.36
CA TYR A 208 8.65 13.78 -11.03
C TYR A 208 9.90 14.03 -11.85
N SER A 209 11.01 13.52 -11.33
CA SER A 209 12.31 13.51 -12.00
C SER A 209 12.69 12.10 -12.43
N THR A 210 13.52 12.01 -13.46
CA THR A 210 14.16 10.76 -13.87
C THR A 210 15.49 11.03 -14.58
N THR A 211 16.17 10.00 -15.05
CA THR A 211 17.41 10.13 -15.83
C THR A 211 17.26 9.60 -17.24
N ARG A 212 17.99 10.18 -18.18
CA ARG A 212 18.09 9.72 -19.57
C ARG A 212 19.54 9.57 -19.96
N TYR A 213 19.87 8.51 -20.70
CA TYR A 213 21.24 8.24 -21.14
C TYR A 213 21.27 7.74 -22.58
N TRP A 214 22.44 7.86 -23.21
CA TRP A 214 22.67 7.34 -24.56
C TRP A 214 23.01 5.86 -24.54
N LYS A 215 22.31 5.09 -25.37
CA LYS A 215 22.53 3.66 -25.57
C LYS A 215 22.71 3.37 -27.06
N GLU A 216 23.68 2.54 -27.39
CA GLU A 216 23.87 2.04 -28.76
C GLU A 216 22.96 0.81 -29.00
N ASP A 217 22.27 0.79 -30.14
CA ASP A 217 21.47 -0.36 -30.57
C ASP A 217 22.32 -1.44 -31.27
N THR A 218 21.69 -2.53 -31.71
CA THR A 218 22.40 -3.62 -32.41
C THR A 218 22.97 -3.22 -33.77
N HIS A 219 22.61 -2.05 -34.30
CA HIS A 219 23.03 -1.53 -35.60
C HIS A 219 24.03 -0.36 -35.48
N GLY A 220 24.47 -0.01 -34.27
CA GLY A 220 25.40 1.07 -34.01
C GLY A 220 24.77 2.48 -33.98
N ILE A 221 23.44 2.55 -33.85
CA ILE A 221 22.70 3.81 -33.76
C ILE A 221 22.55 4.19 -32.29
N LEU A 222 22.97 5.41 -31.95
CA LEU A 222 22.74 5.97 -30.62
C LEU A 222 21.28 6.39 -30.47
N GLN A 223 20.65 5.89 -29.41
CA GLN A 223 19.29 6.23 -28.98
C GLN A 223 19.32 6.71 -27.53
N GLN A 224 18.51 7.69 -27.19
CA GLN A 224 18.30 8.07 -25.81
C GLN A 224 17.27 7.16 -25.16
N ILE A 225 17.59 6.67 -23.97
CA ILE A 225 16.73 5.81 -23.17
C ILE A 225 16.48 6.50 -21.84
N GLU A 226 15.20 6.71 -21.53
CA GLU A 226 14.75 7.20 -20.23
C GLU A 226 14.65 6.03 -19.25
N VAL A 227 15.13 6.25 -18.04
CA VAL A 227 15.00 5.32 -16.93
C VAL A 227 13.56 5.41 -16.40
N PRO A 228 12.89 4.29 -16.09
CA PRO A 228 11.59 4.35 -15.45
C PRO A 228 11.68 5.13 -14.14
N ARG A 229 10.72 6.04 -13.89
CA ARG A 229 10.66 6.88 -12.68
C ARG A 229 11.01 6.12 -11.41
N ASP A 230 10.35 4.99 -11.16
CA ASP A 230 10.54 4.23 -9.93
C ASP A 230 11.99 3.72 -9.76
N ILE A 231 12.68 3.42 -10.87
CA ILE A 231 14.09 3.03 -10.83
C ILE A 231 14.98 4.22 -10.44
N TYR A 232 14.69 5.43 -10.94
CA TYR A 232 15.41 6.64 -10.53
C TYR A 232 15.29 6.86 -9.02
N TYR A 233 14.09 6.86 -8.46
CA TYR A 233 13.93 7.12 -7.03
C TYR A 233 14.53 6.03 -6.13
N TRP A 234 14.37 4.74 -6.49
CA TRP A 234 14.87 3.66 -5.64
C TRP A 234 16.37 3.39 -5.75
N TYR A 235 17.03 3.82 -6.83
CA TYR A 235 18.45 3.50 -7.07
C TYR A 235 19.37 4.72 -7.18
N VAL A 236 18.82 5.91 -7.41
CA VAL A 236 19.58 7.17 -7.46
C VAL A 236 19.26 8.01 -6.22
N VAL A 237 17.98 8.29 -5.98
CA VAL A 237 17.54 9.19 -4.91
C VAL A 237 17.70 8.54 -3.52
N HIS A 238 17.19 7.33 -3.37
CA HIS A 238 17.18 6.61 -2.10
C HIS A 238 17.70 5.16 -2.25
N PRO A 239 18.98 4.99 -2.60
CA PRO A 239 19.57 3.67 -2.82
C PRO A 239 19.57 2.84 -1.54
N LYS A 240 19.03 1.63 -1.63
CA LYS A 240 19.18 0.61 -0.58
C LYS A 240 20.48 -0.15 -0.79
N ILE A 241 21.36 -0.14 0.22
CA ILE A 241 22.64 -0.87 0.24
C ILE A 241 22.50 -2.13 1.10
#